data_AF-A0A9E4LV57-F1
#
_entry.id   AF-A0A9E4LV57-F1
#
_cell.length_a   1.000
_cell.length_b   1.000
_cell.length_c   1.000
_cell.angle_alpha   90.00
_cell.angle_beta   90.00
_cell.angle_gamma   90.00
#
_symmetry.space_group_name_H-M   'P 1'
#
loop_
_entity.id
_entity.type
_entity.pdbx_description
1 polymer ?
#
loop_
_entity_poly.entity_id
_entity_poly.type
_entity_poly.pdbx_seq_one_letter_code
_entity_poly.pdbx_strand_id
1 'polypeptide(L)'
;MAFDRMSRADASDHSPCVGHCTNDEDGFCLSCRRSGDELTHWRDGAARLRQAAWARIPAEIDKAGLDVMRLPLNPDDIAEIAIETLDEGGAWAVGMSGHWAYGHDLTVDDDGVLTAVSADGDTTITLDLSGKMRALAWARGDRALKDGVQNLPILIVVPRARIKDAPATSPTTLDDGRTDLGYGLPSLRVLDDGDDLVMESLLATARMANASAPPPHASALPQGASATPPDLTLPESYVLAAVLLPKGEAPLN
;
A
#
# COMPACT_ATOMS: atom_id res chain seq x y z
N MET A 1 20.31 4.32 -6.56
CA MET A 1 19.14 3.70 -7.21
C MET A 1 18.32 3.05 -6.11
N ALA A 2 16.98 3.17 -6.10
CA ALA A 2 16.12 2.49 -5.10
C ALA A 2 16.44 1.01 -4.92
N PHE A 3 16.92 0.35 -5.98
CA PHE A 3 17.38 -1.04 -6.01
C PHE A 3 18.43 -1.41 -4.96
N ASP A 4 19.33 -0.49 -4.61
CA ASP A 4 20.35 -0.74 -3.57
C ASP A 4 19.74 -0.61 -2.16
N ARG A 5 18.62 0.12 -2.02
CA ARG A 5 17.93 0.39 -0.76
C ARG A 5 16.97 -0.74 -0.36
N MET A 6 16.30 -1.35 -1.34
CA MET A 6 15.38 -2.49 -1.11
C MET A 6 16.13 -3.79 -0.78
N SER A 7 17.44 -3.85 -1.05
CA SER A 7 18.34 -4.97 -0.72
C SER A 7 19.34 -4.66 0.40
N ARG A 8 19.22 -3.48 1.05
CA ARG A 8 20.25 -2.89 1.90
C ARG A 8 20.85 -3.85 2.93
N ALA A 9 22.16 -4.00 2.85
CA ALA A 9 23.00 -4.54 3.92
C ALA A 9 22.86 -3.77 5.26
N ASP A 10 22.34 -2.53 5.21
CA ASP A 10 22.02 -1.65 6.34
C ASP A 10 20.58 -1.81 6.88
N ALA A 11 19.83 -2.82 6.44
CA ALA A 11 18.52 -3.18 7.02
C ALA A 11 18.60 -3.65 8.49
N SER A 12 19.71 -3.39 9.19
CA SER A 12 19.94 -3.76 10.58
C SER A 12 18.93 -3.16 11.55
N ASP A 13 18.37 -2.01 11.21
CA ASP A 13 17.50 -1.23 12.10
C ASP A 13 16.01 -1.46 11.77
N HIS A 14 15.73 -2.19 10.69
CA HIS A 14 14.37 -2.51 10.25
C HIS A 14 14.06 -3.98 10.47
N SER A 15 12.89 -4.23 11.08
CA SER A 15 12.39 -5.59 11.29
C SER A 15 11.41 -5.98 10.18
N PRO A 16 11.47 -7.20 9.65
CA PRO A 16 10.49 -7.74 8.70
C PRO A 16 9.13 -8.04 9.38
N CYS A 17 9.00 -7.77 10.68
CA CYS A 17 7.78 -7.98 11.44
C CYS A 17 6.60 -7.18 10.87
N VAL A 18 5.46 -7.84 10.69
CA VAL A 18 4.19 -7.20 10.35
C VAL A 18 3.31 -6.95 11.58
N GLY A 19 3.75 -7.28 12.79
CA GLY A 19 3.01 -7.02 14.03
C GLY A 19 2.03 -8.13 14.45
N HIS A 20 2.11 -9.30 13.84
CA HIS A 20 1.40 -10.52 14.26
C HIS A 20 2.44 -11.62 14.55
N CYS A 21 2.39 -12.18 15.77
CA CYS A 21 3.43 -13.09 16.27
C CYS A 21 2.81 -14.42 16.73
N THR A 22 2.40 -15.21 15.75
CA THR A 22 2.02 -16.62 15.93
C THR A 22 3.00 -17.47 15.16
N ASN A 23 3.44 -18.59 15.73
CA ASN A 23 4.38 -19.51 15.08
C ASN A 23 3.67 -20.76 14.55
N ASP A 24 4.21 -21.35 13.50
CA ASP A 24 3.84 -22.70 13.04
C ASP A 24 4.48 -23.79 13.92
N GLU A 25 4.19 -25.05 13.59
CA GLU A 25 4.72 -26.23 14.27
C GLU A 25 6.25 -26.33 14.18
N ASP A 26 6.85 -25.76 13.13
CA ASP A 26 8.30 -25.71 12.90
C ASP A 26 8.98 -24.53 13.63
N GLY A 27 8.22 -23.71 14.36
CA GLY A 27 8.73 -22.60 15.15
C GLY A 27 9.02 -21.32 14.35
N PHE A 28 8.48 -21.19 13.14
CA PHE A 28 8.54 -19.98 12.33
C PHE A 28 7.29 -19.13 12.49
N CYS A 29 7.47 -17.81 12.59
CA CYS A 29 6.36 -16.87 12.59
C CYS A 29 5.53 -16.99 11.31
N LEU A 30 4.22 -17.22 11.44
CA LEU A 30 3.24 -17.37 10.36
C LEU A 30 3.15 -16.18 9.40
N SER A 31 3.74 -15.03 9.73
CA SER A 31 3.65 -13.84 8.88
C SER A 31 5.01 -13.38 8.34
N CYS A 32 6.03 -13.26 9.19
CA CYS A 32 7.37 -12.80 8.75
C CYS A 32 8.39 -13.93 8.56
N ARG A 33 7.99 -15.19 8.81
CA ARG A 33 8.80 -16.41 8.64
C ARG A 33 10.18 -16.37 9.31
N ARG A 34 10.30 -15.56 10.37
CA ARG A 34 11.44 -15.58 11.28
C ARG A 34 11.28 -16.68 12.31
N SER A 35 12.40 -17.30 12.70
CA SER A 35 12.42 -18.28 13.79
C SER A 35 12.30 -17.60 15.16
N GLY A 36 11.99 -18.39 16.20
CA GLY A 36 12.00 -17.91 17.60
C GLY A 36 13.31 -17.24 18.03
N ASP A 37 14.45 -17.78 17.60
CA ASP A 37 15.77 -17.22 17.91
C ASP A 37 15.98 -15.86 17.22
N GLU A 38 15.61 -15.76 15.94
CA GLU A 38 15.68 -14.50 15.20
C GLU A 38 14.75 -13.44 15.79
N LEU A 39 13.57 -13.84 16.28
CA LEU A 39 12.64 -12.94 16.95
C LEU A 39 13.23 -12.42 18.27
N THR A 40 13.76 -13.32 19.09
CA THR A 40 14.33 -13.01 20.42
C THR A 40 15.56 -12.12 20.32
N HIS A 41 16.42 -12.39 19.34
CA HIS A 41 17.71 -11.71 19.22
C HIS A 41 17.75 -10.65 18.12
N TRP A 42 16.61 -10.25 17.53
CA TRP A 42 16.63 -9.35 16.37
C TRP A 42 17.37 -8.03 16.63
N ARG A 43 16.96 -7.34 17.71
CA ARG A 43 17.47 -6.00 18.06
C ARG A 43 18.92 -6.06 18.53
N ASP A 44 19.23 -7.04 19.37
CA ASP A 44 20.51 -7.11 20.08
C ASP A 44 21.53 -8.03 19.36
N GLY A 45 21.11 -8.69 18.27
CA GLY A 45 21.93 -9.61 17.49
C GLY A 45 22.91 -8.93 16.55
N ALA A 46 23.82 -9.71 15.98
CA ALA A 46 24.80 -9.22 15.00
C ALA A 46 24.13 -8.84 13.67
N ALA A 47 24.64 -7.80 13.00
CA ALA A 47 24.14 -7.36 11.69
C ALA A 47 24.14 -8.50 10.65
N ARG A 48 25.16 -9.37 10.68
CA ARG A 48 25.26 -10.56 9.81
C ARG A 48 24.07 -11.53 9.98
N LEU A 49 23.54 -11.68 11.19
CA LEU A 49 22.37 -12.52 11.44
C LEU A 49 21.13 -11.91 10.76
N ARG A 50 20.93 -10.60 10.91
CA ARG A 50 19.82 -9.89 10.25
C ARG A 50 19.92 -9.94 8.72
N GLN A 51 21.12 -9.76 8.17
CA GLN A 51 21.36 -9.87 6.73
C GLN A 51 21.05 -11.28 6.22
N ALA A 52 21.50 -12.33 6.93
CA ALA A 52 21.19 -13.70 6.57
C ALA A 52 19.69 -14.00 6.62
N ALA A 53 18.98 -13.45 7.62
CA ALA A 53 17.53 -13.56 7.70
C ALA A 53 16.84 -12.86 6.52
N TRP A 54 17.20 -11.61 6.21
CA TRP A 54 16.62 -10.87 5.08
C TRP A 54 16.87 -11.56 3.73
N ALA A 55 18.01 -12.22 3.55
CA ALA A 55 18.28 -13.00 2.33
C ALA A 55 17.41 -14.27 2.21
N ARG A 56 17.02 -14.88 3.34
CA ARG A 56 16.24 -16.12 3.39
C ARG A 56 14.73 -15.88 3.35
N ILE A 57 14.25 -14.86 4.06
CA ILE A 57 12.83 -14.62 4.32
C ILE A 57 11.95 -14.62 3.06
N PRO A 58 12.33 -14.00 1.91
CA PRO A 58 11.50 -14.01 0.71
C PRO A 58 11.08 -15.43 0.29
N ALA A 59 12.05 -16.36 0.19
CA ALA A 59 11.79 -17.74 -0.20
C ALA A 59 10.97 -18.52 0.84
N GLU A 60 11.09 -18.18 2.12
CA GLU A 60 10.31 -18.81 3.19
C GLU A 60 8.88 -18.29 3.26
N ILE A 61 8.64 -17.03 2.86
CA ILE A 61 7.30 -16.46 2.69
C ILE A 61 6.63 -17.15 1.49
N ASP A 62 7.32 -17.24 0.34
CA ASP A 62 6.81 -17.96 -0.84
C ASP A 62 6.46 -19.43 -0.51
N LYS A 63 7.35 -20.14 0.20
CA LYS A 63 7.13 -21.55 0.60
C LYS A 63 5.91 -21.71 1.51
N ALA A 64 5.58 -20.70 2.30
CA ALA A 64 4.41 -20.70 3.17
C ALA A 64 3.11 -20.35 2.44
N GLY A 65 3.17 -20.04 1.13
CA GLY A 65 2.00 -19.61 0.35
C GLY A 65 1.51 -18.22 0.72
N LEU A 66 2.41 -17.35 1.13
CA LEU A 66 2.13 -15.96 1.46
C LEU A 66 2.66 -15.05 0.33
N ASP A 67 1.92 -13.98 0.05
CA ASP A 67 2.19 -13.16 -1.14
C ASP A 67 2.74 -11.78 -0.80
N VAL A 68 2.97 -11.48 0.48
CA VAL A 68 3.39 -10.15 0.93
C VAL A 68 4.55 -10.19 1.90
N MET A 69 5.48 -9.26 1.73
CA MET A 69 6.65 -9.12 2.59
C MET A 69 6.88 -7.67 2.95
N ARG A 70 7.05 -7.39 4.24
CA ARG A 70 7.43 -6.04 4.68
C ARG A 70 8.85 -5.71 4.21
N LEU A 71 8.99 -4.55 3.59
CA LEU A 71 10.26 -4.02 3.13
C LEU A 71 10.99 -3.24 4.24
N PRO A 72 12.34 -3.24 4.25
CA PRO A 72 13.15 -2.51 5.23
C PRO A 72 13.28 -1.02 4.87
N LEU A 73 12.16 -0.36 4.57
CA LEU A 73 12.13 1.02 4.10
C LEU A 73 11.69 1.98 5.22
N ASN A 74 12.37 3.11 5.33
CA ASN A 74 11.93 4.25 6.13
C ASN A 74 10.99 5.16 5.30
N PRO A 75 10.33 6.17 5.92
CA PRO A 75 9.42 7.05 5.19
C PRO A 75 10.05 7.79 3.99
N ASP A 76 11.30 8.24 4.13
CA ASP A 76 12.02 8.95 3.06
C ASP A 76 12.33 7.99 1.89
N ASP A 77 12.77 6.76 2.18
CA ASP A 77 12.99 5.74 1.14
C ASP A 77 11.67 5.42 0.40
N ILE A 78 10.53 5.39 1.11
CA ILE A 78 9.21 5.16 0.51
C ILE A 78 8.82 6.32 -0.42
N ALA A 79 9.09 7.56 -0.02
CA ALA A 79 8.82 8.73 -0.85
C ALA A 79 9.66 8.77 -2.12
N GLU A 80 10.96 8.49 -2.00
CA GLU A 80 11.83 8.36 -3.15
C GLU A 80 11.34 7.26 -4.11
N ILE A 81 10.96 6.08 -3.58
CA ILE A 81 10.43 4.98 -4.39
C ILE A 81 9.11 5.34 -5.07
N ALA A 82 8.22 6.09 -4.41
CA ALA A 82 6.97 6.53 -5.01
C ALA A 82 7.24 7.42 -6.23
N ILE A 83 8.18 8.35 -6.13
CA ILE A 83 8.63 9.20 -7.25
C ILE A 83 9.28 8.36 -8.35
N GLU A 84 10.28 7.53 -7.99
CA GLU A 84 11.00 6.67 -8.93
C GLU A 84 10.04 5.74 -9.70
N THR A 85 8.96 5.27 -9.07
CA THR A 85 7.92 4.46 -9.72
C THR A 85 7.30 5.19 -10.92
N LEU A 86 6.97 6.47 -10.79
CA LEU A 86 6.38 7.26 -11.88
C LEU A 86 7.43 7.58 -12.95
N ASP A 87 8.66 7.95 -12.55
CA ASP A 87 9.77 8.24 -13.47
C ASP A 87 10.11 7.02 -14.36
N GLU A 88 9.95 5.81 -13.84
CA GLU A 88 10.15 4.56 -14.59
C GLU A 88 8.95 4.16 -15.45
N GLY A 89 7.88 4.96 -15.47
CA GLY A 89 6.65 4.74 -16.24
C GLY A 89 5.67 3.78 -15.56
N GLY A 90 5.77 3.62 -14.24
CA GLY A 90 4.80 2.95 -13.39
C GLY A 90 3.56 3.81 -13.12
N ALA A 91 2.85 3.50 -12.04
CA ALA A 91 1.67 4.26 -11.63
C ALA A 91 1.46 4.22 -10.11
N TRP A 92 0.77 5.23 -9.59
CA TRP A 92 0.14 5.19 -8.28
C TRP A 92 -1.31 4.78 -8.42
N ALA A 93 -1.83 4.01 -7.48
CA ALA A 93 -3.21 3.56 -7.49
C ALA A 93 -3.87 3.64 -6.10
N VAL A 94 -5.11 4.13 -6.09
CA VAL A 94 -5.98 4.23 -4.90
C VAL A 94 -7.38 3.77 -5.30
N GLY A 95 -8.01 2.93 -4.49
CA GLY A 95 -9.31 2.39 -4.86
C GLY A 95 -9.86 1.29 -3.98
N MET A 96 -10.96 0.72 -4.44
CA MET A 96 -11.70 -0.34 -3.79
C MET A 96 -12.45 -1.21 -4.80
N SER A 97 -12.63 -2.50 -4.49
CA SER A 97 -13.62 -3.38 -5.15
C SER A 97 -13.64 -3.34 -6.68
N GLY A 98 -12.47 -3.28 -7.32
CA GLY A 98 -12.34 -3.22 -8.79
C GLY A 98 -12.43 -1.81 -9.39
N HIS A 99 -12.72 -0.79 -8.59
CA HIS A 99 -12.67 0.62 -8.98
C HIS A 99 -11.39 1.26 -8.43
N TRP A 100 -10.48 1.60 -9.33
CA TRP A 100 -9.17 2.15 -8.99
C TRP A 100 -8.90 3.39 -9.83
N ALA A 101 -8.51 4.45 -9.13
CA ALA A 101 -7.91 5.63 -9.73
C ALA A 101 -6.42 5.37 -9.96
N TYR A 102 -5.90 5.84 -11.09
CA TYR A 102 -4.49 5.68 -11.47
C TYR A 102 -3.88 7.02 -11.84
N GLY A 103 -2.65 7.27 -11.37
CA GLY A 103 -1.82 8.40 -11.78
C GLY A 103 -0.49 7.88 -12.34
N HIS A 104 -0.05 8.44 -13.46
CA HIS A 104 1.10 7.98 -14.23
C HIS A 104 2.22 9.01 -14.32
N ASP A 105 1.88 10.30 -14.30
CA ASP A 105 2.84 11.39 -14.45
C ASP A 105 2.94 12.21 -13.17
N LEU A 106 4.16 12.54 -12.77
CA LEU A 106 4.40 13.38 -11.59
C LEU A 106 4.25 14.86 -11.93
N THR A 107 3.46 15.54 -11.12
CA THR A 107 3.38 17.00 -11.07
C THR A 107 3.68 17.47 -9.65
N VAL A 108 4.20 18.69 -9.54
CA VAL A 108 4.51 19.32 -8.26
C VAL A 108 3.90 20.70 -8.29
N ASP A 109 3.07 21.01 -7.29
CA ASP A 109 2.50 22.35 -7.16
C ASP A 109 3.49 23.35 -6.52
N ASP A 110 3.08 24.61 -6.43
CA ASP A 110 3.90 25.70 -5.88
C ASP A 110 4.23 25.50 -4.39
N ASP A 111 3.44 24.68 -3.68
CA ASP A 111 3.63 24.34 -2.27
C ASP A 111 4.50 23.07 -2.08
N GLY A 112 4.96 22.46 -3.18
CA GLY A 112 5.82 21.27 -3.17
C GLY A 112 5.07 19.96 -2.94
N VAL A 113 3.74 19.95 -3.09
CA VAL A 113 2.94 18.74 -2.97
C VAL A 113 3.10 17.89 -4.23
N LEU A 114 3.53 16.65 -4.02
CA LEU A 114 3.69 15.67 -5.08
C LEU A 114 2.32 15.08 -5.47
N THR A 115 1.98 15.22 -6.74
CA THR A 115 0.70 14.77 -7.29
C THR A 115 0.94 13.93 -8.54
N ALA A 116 0.46 12.68 -8.54
CA ALA A 116 0.41 11.87 -9.75
C ALA A 116 -0.87 12.20 -10.54
N VAL A 117 -0.77 12.29 -11.86
CA VAL A 117 -1.88 12.65 -12.76
C VAL A 117 -2.09 11.53 -13.78
N SER A 118 -3.33 11.22 -14.12
CA SER A 118 -3.65 10.28 -15.21
C SER A 118 -3.29 10.85 -16.58
N ALA A 119 -3.18 9.98 -17.59
CA ALA A 119 -2.80 10.39 -18.94
C ALA A 119 -3.84 11.32 -19.61
N ASP A 120 -5.12 11.17 -19.27
CA ASP A 120 -6.22 12.05 -19.69
C ASP A 120 -6.30 13.38 -18.91
N GLY A 121 -5.59 13.50 -17.79
CA GLY A 121 -5.61 14.68 -16.91
C GLY A 121 -6.82 14.74 -15.95
N ASP A 122 -7.73 13.77 -15.99
CA ASP A 122 -8.99 13.81 -15.24
C ASP A 122 -8.87 13.22 -13.83
N THR A 123 -7.77 12.55 -13.52
CA THR A 123 -7.48 11.97 -12.20
C THR A 123 -6.21 12.55 -11.62
N THR A 124 -6.27 12.99 -10.36
CA THR A 124 -5.10 13.37 -9.56
C THR A 124 -5.02 12.53 -8.30
N ILE A 125 -3.81 12.09 -7.93
CA ILE A 125 -3.53 11.33 -6.72
C ILE A 125 -2.44 12.03 -5.93
N THR A 126 -2.74 12.41 -4.69
CA THR A 126 -1.76 12.93 -3.73
C THR A 126 -1.45 11.87 -2.68
N LEU A 127 -0.20 11.84 -2.22
CA LEU A 127 0.24 10.99 -1.11
C LEU A 127 0.79 11.84 0.04
N ASP A 128 0.20 11.72 1.23
CA ASP A 128 0.79 12.23 2.47
C ASP A 128 1.81 11.24 3.03
N LEU A 129 3.06 11.45 2.64
CA LEU A 129 4.19 10.61 3.04
C LEU A 129 4.84 11.08 4.35
N SER A 130 4.28 12.09 5.02
CA SER A 130 4.74 12.54 6.33
C SER A 130 4.26 11.63 7.48
N GLY A 131 3.24 10.81 7.23
CA GLY A 131 2.63 9.91 8.19
C GLY A 131 3.46 8.68 8.55
N LYS A 132 3.07 7.97 9.63
CA LYS A 132 3.65 6.64 9.92
C LYS A 132 3.08 5.60 8.96
N MET A 133 3.92 5.19 8.02
CA MET A 133 3.60 4.17 7.02
C MET A 133 4.61 3.02 7.01
N ARG A 134 4.26 1.97 6.27
CA ARG A 134 5.14 0.85 5.93
C ARG A 134 4.94 0.53 4.45
N ALA A 135 5.96 -0.06 3.85
CA ALA A 135 5.91 -0.60 2.51
C ALA A 135 5.96 -2.12 2.56
N LEU A 136 5.12 -2.79 1.78
CA LEU A 136 5.17 -4.23 1.57
C LEU A 136 5.38 -4.50 0.07
N ALA A 137 6.27 -5.42 -0.29
CA ALA A 137 6.27 -6.00 -1.62
C ALA A 137 5.11 -6.99 -1.74
N TRP A 138 4.47 -7.04 -2.90
CA TRP A 138 3.34 -7.92 -3.19
C TRP A 138 3.61 -8.79 -4.42
N ALA A 139 3.84 -10.08 -4.17
CA ALA A 139 3.96 -11.11 -5.18
C ALA A 139 2.57 -11.47 -5.73
N ARG A 140 2.19 -10.81 -6.83
CA ARG A 140 0.89 -11.00 -7.48
C ARG A 140 1.01 -11.91 -8.70
N GLY A 141 0.07 -12.85 -8.85
CA GLY A 141 -0.03 -13.72 -10.01
C GLY A 141 0.96 -14.90 -9.95
N ASP A 142 1.79 -15.03 -10.97
CA ASP A 142 2.83 -16.07 -11.08
C ASP A 142 4.20 -15.63 -10.52
N ARG A 143 4.29 -14.41 -9.98
CA ARG A 143 5.51 -13.85 -9.40
C ARG A 143 5.73 -14.33 -7.98
N ALA A 144 7.01 -14.39 -7.58
CA ALA A 144 7.43 -14.80 -6.24
C ALA A 144 8.38 -13.76 -5.62
N LEU A 145 8.37 -13.64 -4.29
CA LEU A 145 9.21 -12.71 -3.55
C LEU A 145 10.70 -13.02 -3.71
N LYS A 146 11.06 -14.31 -3.78
CA LYS A 146 12.44 -14.78 -3.95
C LYS A 146 13.07 -14.37 -5.28
N ASP A 147 12.28 -14.08 -6.31
CA ASP A 147 12.78 -13.75 -7.65
C ASP A 147 13.19 -12.27 -7.77
N GLY A 148 12.94 -11.49 -6.72
CA GLY A 148 13.35 -10.09 -6.62
C GLY A 148 12.18 -9.17 -6.29
N VAL A 149 12.19 -8.64 -5.07
CA VAL A 149 11.12 -7.76 -4.56
C VAL A 149 11.06 -6.39 -5.26
N GLN A 150 12.11 -6.01 -5.99
CA GLN A 150 12.23 -4.70 -6.62
C GLN A 150 11.33 -4.49 -7.83
N ASN A 151 10.87 -5.58 -8.46
CA ASN A 151 10.00 -5.52 -9.65
C ASN A 151 8.55 -5.85 -9.29
N LEU A 152 8.23 -5.88 -7.98
CA LEU A 152 6.90 -6.19 -7.49
C LEU A 152 6.15 -4.91 -7.14
N PRO A 153 4.81 -4.89 -7.25
CA PRO A 153 3.99 -3.86 -6.65
C PRO A 153 4.35 -3.62 -5.19
N ILE A 154 4.36 -2.34 -4.81
CA ILE A 154 4.61 -1.93 -3.44
C ILE A 154 3.30 -1.42 -2.85
N LEU A 155 2.88 -2.06 -1.77
CA LEU A 155 1.73 -1.64 -0.98
C LEU A 155 2.19 -0.61 0.04
N ILE A 156 1.59 0.59 0.01
CA ILE A 156 1.73 1.58 1.08
C ILE A 156 0.64 1.31 2.10
N VAL A 157 1.05 0.96 3.32
CA VAL A 157 0.14 0.50 4.37
C VAL A 157 0.32 1.27 5.67
N VAL A 158 -0.77 1.36 6.42
CA VAL A 158 -0.80 2.00 7.75
C VAL A 158 -1.17 0.96 8.80
N PRO A 159 -0.59 1.00 10.02
CA PRO A 159 -1.07 0.17 11.12
C PRO A 159 -2.56 0.39 11.38
N ARG A 160 -3.36 -0.69 11.38
CA ARG A 160 -4.82 -0.67 11.58
C ARG A 160 -5.24 0.07 12.86
N ALA A 161 -4.41 0.02 13.90
CA ALA A 161 -4.62 0.74 15.16
C ALA A 161 -4.70 2.28 15.03
N ARG A 162 -4.41 2.84 13.83
CA ARG A 162 -4.58 4.26 13.52
C ARG A 162 -5.97 4.64 13.05
N ILE A 163 -6.81 3.67 12.69
CA ILE A 163 -8.21 3.92 12.38
C ILE A 163 -8.93 4.18 13.70
N LYS A 164 -9.47 5.39 13.86
CA LYS A 164 -10.15 5.83 15.08
C LYS A 164 -11.67 5.87 14.94
N ASP A 165 -12.13 6.17 13.74
CA ASP A 165 -13.54 6.42 13.47
C ASP A 165 -14.20 5.19 12.86
N ALA A 166 -15.45 4.95 13.24
CA ALA A 166 -16.28 3.99 12.54
C ALA A 166 -16.59 4.55 11.14
N PRO A 167 -16.50 3.72 10.08
CA PRO A 167 -16.83 4.19 8.75
C PRO A 167 -18.34 4.48 8.64
N ALA A 168 -18.70 5.49 7.85
CA ALA A 168 -20.09 5.74 7.51
C ALA A 168 -20.63 4.55 6.70
N THR A 169 -21.83 4.08 7.04
CA THR A 169 -22.53 2.97 6.34
C THR A 169 -23.74 3.45 5.55
N SER A 170 -23.92 4.77 5.48
CA SER A 170 -24.95 5.46 4.70
C SER A 170 -24.43 6.85 4.31
N PRO A 171 -24.94 7.45 3.23
CA PRO A 171 -24.56 8.79 2.83
C PRO A 171 -24.62 9.78 4.00
N THR A 172 -23.50 10.46 4.27
CA THR A 172 -23.33 11.34 5.44
C THR A 172 -22.58 12.60 5.02
N THR A 173 -23.17 13.76 5.25
CA THR A 173 -22.50 15.06 5.04
C THR A 173 -21.44 15.27 6.13
N LEU A 174 -20.24 15.61 5.70
CA LEU A 174 -19.09 15.91 6.56
C LEU A 174 -19.05 17.40 6.93
N ASP A 175 -18.24 17.75 7.93
CA ASP A 175 -18.10 19.13 8.42
C ASP A 175 -17.56 20.11 7.36
N ASP A 176 -16.85 19.61 6.36
CA ASP A 176 -16.31 20.39 5.23
C ASP A 176 -17.30 20.53 4.06
N GLY A 177 -18.51 20.00 4.19
CA GLY A 177 -19.58 20.06 3.18
C GLY A 177 -19.56 18.94 2.16
N ARG A 178 -18.51 18.10 2.08
CA ARG A 178 -18.48 16.92 1.22
C ARG A 178 -19.43 15.85 1.74
N THR A 179 -19.87 14.93 0.87
CA THR A 179 -20.74 13.82 1.28
C THR A 179 -19.98 12.50 1.20
N ASP A 180 -19.74 11.84 2.34
CA ASP A 180 -19.30 10.44 2.36
C ASP A 180 -20.44 9.55 1.87
N LEU A 181 -20.19 8.74 0.84
CA LEU A 181 -21.20 7.89 0.21
C LEU A 181 -21.58 6.67 1.07
N GLY A 182 -20.86 6.41 2.16
CA GLY A 182 -21.27 5.46 3.19
C GLY A 182 -21.02 4.00 2.85
N TYR A 183 -19.91 3.68 2.16
CA TYR A 183 -19.59 2.30 1.79
C TYR A 183 -19.10 1.42 2.95
N GLY A 184 -18.99 1.95 4.17
CA GLY A 184 -18.64 1.15 5.35
C GLY A 184 -17.20 0.64 5.38
N LEU A 185 -16.30 1.25 4.61
CA LEU A 185 -14.89 0.84 4.51
C LEU A 185 -14.04 1.57 5.59
N PRO A 186 -13.42 0.86 6.55
CA PRO A 186 -12.69 1.50 7.65
C PRO A 186 -11.43 2.29 7.24
N SER A 187 -10.87 1.99 6.07
CA SER A 187 -9.57 2.52 5.61
C SER A 187 -9.64 3.39 4.36
N LEU A 188 -10.83 3.53 3.77
CA LEU A 188 -11.05 4.30 2.56
C LEU A 188 -12.45 4.92 2.62
N ARG A 189 -12.55 6.22 2.42
CA ARG A 189 -13.82 6.90 2.20
C ARG A 189 -13.98 7.18 0.72
N VAL A 190 -15.23 7.25 0.29
CA VAL A 190 -15.58 7.71 -1.06
C VAL A 190 -16.52 8.86 -0.88
N LEU A 191 -16.12 10.01 -1.40
CA LEU A 191 -16.78 11.27 -1.17
C LEU A 191 -17.29 11.81 -2.50
N ASP A 192 -18.49 12.34 -2.47
CA ASP A 192 -19.00 13.26 -3.48
C ASP A 192 -18.60 14.69 -3.09
N ASP A 193 -17.86 15.34 -3.99
CA ASP A 193 -17.37 16.71 -3.89
C ASP A 193 -17.91 17.56 -5.07
N GLY A 194 -19.21 17.46 -5.32
CA GLY A 194 -19.91 18.25 -6.33
C GLY A 194 -19.79 17.65 -7.72
N ASP A 195 -18.79 18.09 -8.49
CA ASP A 195 -18.52 17.56 -9.82
C ASP A 195 -17.45 16.45 -9.82
N ASP A 196 -16.80 16.23 -8.67
CA ASP A 196 -15.71 15.27 -8.52
C ASP A 196 -16.10 14.10 -7.60
N LEU A 197 -15.56 12.92 -7.91
CA LEU A 197 -15.53 11.79 -7.00
C LEU A 197 -14.15 11.71 -6.34
N VAL A 198 -14.13 11.61 -5.00
CA VAL A 198 -12.90 11.55 -4.23
C VAL A 198 -12.81 10.23 -3.48
N MET A 199 -11.69 9.52 -3.60
CA MET A 199 -11.35 8.36 -2.78
C MET A 199 -10.23 8.75 -1.82
N GLU A 200 -10.51 8.70 -0.52
CA GLU A 200 -9.60 9.20 0.52
C GLU A 200 -9.23 8.06 1.49
N SER A 201 -7.96 7.71 1.53
CA SER A 201 -7.37 6.81 2.53
C SER A 201 -6.60 7.61 3.58
N LEU A 202 -6.01 6.93 4.57
CA LEU A 202 -5.23 7.60 5.62
C LEU A 202 -3.99 8.34 5.13
N LEU A 203 -3.48 8.04 3.93
CA LEU A 203 -2.27 8.66 3.37
C LEU A 203 -2.42 9.05 1.90
N ALA A 204 -3.58 8.84 1.27
CA ALA A 204 -3.72 9.07 -0.15
C ALA A 204 -5.09 9.66 -0.47
N THR A 205 -5.12 10.63 -1.38
CA THR A 205 -6.37 11.17 -1.92
C THR A 205 -6.32 11.05 -3.43
N ALA A 206 -7.28 10.34 -4.00
CA ALA A 206 -7.52 10.33 -5.44
C ALA A 206 -8.77 11.14 -5.74
N ARG A 207 -8.67 12.13 -6.62
CA ARG A 207 -9.78 12.95 -7.11
C ARG A 207 -9.95 12.66 -8.59
N MET A 208 -11.16 12.30 -9.00
CA MET A 208 -11.55 12.00 -10.37
C MET A 208 -12.64 12.98 -10.82
N ALA A 209 -12.40 13.67 -11.93
CA ALA A 209 -13.41 14.52 -12.55
C ALA A 209 -14.61 13.69 -13.04
N ASN A 210 -15.79 14.32 -13.11
CA ASN A 210 -17.07 13.69 -13.45
C ASN A 210 -17.07 12.79 -14.71
N ALA A 211 -16.21 13.07 -15.71
CA ALA A 211 -16.10 12.27 -16.93
C ALA A 211 -15.47 10.88 -16.71
N SER A 212 -14.59 10.77 -15.71
CA SER A 212 -13.79 9.56 -15.42
C SER A 212 -14.23 8.89 -14.11
N ALA A 213 -15.10 9.53 -13.33
CA ALA A 213 -15.66 8.97 -12.13
C ALA A 213 -16.70 7.85 -12.44
N PRO A 214 -16.65 6.69 -11.74
CA PRO A 214 -17.79 5.77 -11.77
C PRO A 214 -19.03 6.47 -11.21
N PRO A 215 -20.22 6.26 -11.81
CA PRO A 215 -21.42 6.99 -11.41
C PRO A 215 -21.71 6.80 -9.91
N PRO A 216 -21.95 7.90 -9.16
CA PRO A 216 -22.27 7.84 -7.74
C PRO A 216 -23.70 7.33 -7.57
N HIS A 217 -23.88 6.03 -7.70
CA HIS A 217 -25.11 5.38 -7.31
C HIS A 217 -24.81 4.55 -6.07
N ALA A 218 -25.40 4.99 -4.95
CA ALA A 218 -25.40 4.31 -3.64
C ALA A 218 -25.91 2.85 -3.69
N SER A 219 -26.33 2.34 -4.85
CA SER A 219 -26.84 1.00 -5.10
C SER A 219 -25.89 0.07 -5.87
N ALA A 220 -24.71 0.51 -6.30
CA ALA A 220 -23.88 -0.27 -7.24
C ALA A 220 -22.75 -1.10 -6.61
N LEU A 221 -22.33 -0.81 -5.37
CA LEU A 221 -21.32 -1.64 -4.71
C LEU A 221 -21.99 -2.71 -3.85
N PRO A 222 -21.70 -4.00 -4.08
CA PRO A 222 -22.30 -5.08 -3.31
C PRO A 222 -21.90 -4.99 -1.84
N GLN A 223 -22.77 -5.50 -0.96
CA GLN A 223 -22.39 -5.80 0.42
C GLN A 223 -21.08 -6.62 0.40
N GLY A 224 -20.06 -6.16 1.13
CA GLY A 224 -18.74 -6.79 1.14
C GLY A 224 -17.69 -6.12 0.24
N ALA A 225 -17.85 -4.83 -0.09
CA ALA A 225 -16.78 -4.04 -0.69
C ALA A 225 -15.47 -4.16 0.13
N SER A 226 -14.33 -4.19 -0.56
CA SER A 226 -13.00 -4.22 0.04
C SER A 226 -12.16 -3.05 -0.44
N ALA A 227 -11.38 -2.46 0.47
CA ALA A 227 -10.35 -1.47 0.20
C ALA A 227 -9.02 -2.11 -0.25
N THR A 228 -9.01 -3.42 -0.54
CA THR A 228 -7.86 -4.14 -1.10
C THR A 228 -8.25 -4.79 -2.43
N PRO A 229 -7.28 -5.01 -3.34
CA PRO A 229 -7.46 -5.87 -4.50
C PRO A 229 -7.99 -7.27 -4.09
N PRO A 230 -8.80 -7.94 -4.94
CA PRO A 230 -9.41 -9.23 -4.59
C PRO A 230 -8.41 -10.37 -4.40
N ASP A 231 -7.22 -10.25 -5.00
CA ASP A 231 -6.10 -11.18 -4.92
C ASP A 231 -5.08 -10.80 -3.84
N LEU A 232 -5.35 -9.75 -3.05
CA LEU A 232 -4.48 -9.33 -1.96
C LEU A 232 -4.99 -9.81 -0.60
N THR A 233 -4.21 -10.69 0.04
CA THR A 233 -4.36 -10.98 1.47
C THR A 233 -3.39 -10.12 2.28
N LEU A 234 -3.91 -9.07 2.91
CA LEU A 234 -3.12 -8.16 3.74
C LEU A 234 -3.03 -8.67 5.20
N PRO A 235 -1.89 -8.53 5.90
CA PRO A 235 -1.82 -8.83 7.33
C PRO A 235 -2.83 -7.99 8.12
N GLU A 236 -3.53 -8.60 9.08
CA GLU A 236 -4.62 -7.95 9.83
C GLU A 236 -4.20 -6.67 10.57
N SER A 237 -2.93 -6.58 10.95
CA SER A 237 -2.33 -5.41 11.59
C SER A 237 -2.24 -4.17 10.69
N TYR A 238 -2.50 -4.31 9.39
CA TYR A 238 -2.41 -3.25 8.41
C TYR A 238 -3.75 -2.97 7.72
N VAL A 239 -3.80 -1.77 7.15
CA VAL A 239 -4.78 -1.36 6.14
C VAL A 239 -4.04 -0.73 4.96
N LEU A 240 -4.60 -0.90 3.77
CA LEU A 240 -4.03 -0.36 2.53
C LEU A 240 -4.35 1.14 2.41
N ALA A 241 -3.36 1.93 2.02
CA ALA A 241 -3.52 3.34 1.73
C ALA A 241 -3.39 3.64 0.22
N ALA A 242 -2.40 3.04 -0.44
CA ALA A 242 -2.15 3.15 -1.86
C ALA A 242 -1.31 1.98 -2.38
N VAL A 243 -1.26 1.81 -3.69
CA VAL A 243 -0.38 0.84 -4.38
C VAL A 243 0.52 1.59 -5.36
N LEU A 244 1.81 1.28 -5.33
CA LEU A 244 2.77 1.67 -6.35
C LEU A 244 2.92 0.50 -7.32
N LEU A 245 2.58 0.73 -8.59
CA LEU A 245 2.56 -0.30 -9.63
C LEU A 245 3.75 -0.09 -10.58
N PRO A 246 4.54 -1.15 -10.85
CA PRO A 246 5.56 -1.11 -11.88
C PRO A 246 4.99 -0.80 -13.26
N LYS A 247 5.87 -0.40 -14.17
CA LYS A 247 5.52 -0.10 -15.56
C LYS A 247 4.73 -1.23 -16.21
N GLY A 248 3.60 -0.87 -16.82
CA GLY A 248 2.74 -1.79 -17.56
C GLY A 248 1.77 -2.62 -16.71
N GLU A 249 1.72 -2.40 -15.40
CA GLU A 249 0.78 -3.10 -14.51
C GLU A 249 -0.51 -2.33 -14.22
N ALA A 250 -0.52 -1.02 -14.51
CA ALA A 250 -1.72 -0.20 -14.46
C ALA A 250 -2.35 -0.09 -15.86
N PRO A 251 -3.69 -0.06 -15.97
CA PRO A 251 -4.34 0.34 -17.20
C PRO A 251 -3.95 1.78 -17.53
N LEU A 252 -3.61 2.04 -18.79
CA LEU A 252 -3.51 3.39 -19.32
C LEU A 252 -4.94 3.81 -19.65
N ASN A 253 -5.58 4.57 -18.76
CA ASN A 253 -6.87 5.20 -19.04
C ASN A 253 -6.65 6.44 -19.89
#